data_AF-A0A2A6JTX0-F1
#
_entry.id   AF-A0A2A6JTX0-F1
#
_cell.length_a   1.000
_cell.length_b   1.000
_cell.length_c   1.000
_cell.angle_alpha   90.00
_cell.angle_beta   90.00
_cell.angle_gamma   90.00
#
_symmetry.space_group_name_H-M   'P 1'
#
loop_
_entity.id
_entity.type
_entity.pdbx_description
1 polymer ?
#
loop_
_entity_poly.entity_id
_entity_poly.type
_entity_poly.pdbx_seq_one_letter_code
_entity_poly.pdbx_strand_id
1 'polypeptide(L)'
;MDWAALKSKHMRAAYNAETRDLLVKFPGSRPVKHADIPPHVYQNLLETSDPHFYYQYYIAPCRVSPHHRRRGSVASYGLKLALLIAACSLLMATSLDPGNSGIFEASELRSN
;
A
#
# COMPACT_ATOMS: atom_id res chain seq x y z
N MET A 1 -14.22 5.01 -19.82
CA MET A 1 -14.44 3.57 -20.07
C MET A 1 -15.92 3.32 -19.91
N ASP A 2 -16.54 2.71 -20.92
CA ASP A 2 -17.99 2.48 -20.92
C ASP A 2 -18.32 1.06 -20.45
N TRP A 3 -19.41 0.94 -19.70
CA TRP A 3 -19.86 -0.33 -19.15
C TRP A 3 -20.77 -1.07 -20.12
N ALA A 4 -20.35 -2.25 -20.57
CA ALA A 4 -21.17 -3.19 -21.32
C ALA A 4 -21.83 -4.22 -20.39
N ALA A 5 -23.07 -4.58 -20.70
CA ALA A 5 -23.75 -5.70 -20.05
C ALA A 5 -23.20 -7.02 -20.61
N LEU A 6 -22.91 -7.98 -19.73
CA LEU A 6 -22.55 -9.34 -20.14
C LEU A 6 -23.80 -10.20 -20.29
N LYS A 7 -23.69 -11.34 -20.99
CA LYS A 7 -24.76 -12.35 -21.12
C LYS A 7 -25.01 -13.14 -19.82
N SER A 8 -24.90 -12.48 -18.68
CA SER A 8 -25.22 -13.01 -17.35
C SER A 8 -25.91 -11.92 -16.55
N LYS A 9 -26.91 -12.33 -15.75
CA LYS A 9 -27.78 -11.39 -15.04
C LYS A 9 -26.96 -10.50 -14.11
N HIS A 10 -27.06 -9.19 -14.31
CA HIS A 10 -26.40 -8.17 -13.48
C HIS A 10 -24.86 -8.15 -13.50
N MET A 11 -24.21 -8.86 -14.45
CA MET A 11 -22.77 -8.73 -14.69
C MET A 11 -22.47 -7.65 -15.73
N ARG A 12 -21.42 -6.87 -15.52
CA ARG A 12 -20.97 -5.82 -16.45
C ARG A 12 -19.45 -5.82 -16.58
N ALA A 13 -18.95 -5.40 -17.73
CA ALA A 13 -17.53 -5.20 -17.97
C ALA A 13 -17.27 -3.84 -18.64
N ALA A 14 -16.11 -3.25 -18.39
CA ALA A 14 -15.64 -2.05 -19.07
C ALA A 14 -14.16 -2.24 -19.43
N TYR A 15 -13.79 -1.90 -20.66
CA TYR A 15 -12.44 -2.10 -21.18
C TYR A 15 -11.83 -0.78 -21.64
N ASN A 16 -10.53 -0.59 -21.39
CA ASN A 16 -9.73 0.48 -21.97
C ASN A 16 -8.71 -0.11 -22.94
N ALA A 17 -8.86 0.21 -24.23
CA ALA A 17 -7.95 -0.27 -25.26
C ALA A 17 -6.53 0.31 -25.15
N GLU A 18 -6.38 1.52 -24.62
CA GLU A 18 -5.07 2.18 -24.47
C GLU A 18 -4.25 1.53 -23.35
N THR A 19 -4.87 1.31 -22.18
CA THR A 19 -4.19 0.75 -21.00
C THR A 19 -4.33 -0.76 -20.87
N ARG A 20 -5.16 -1.40 -21.72
CA ARG A 20 -5.55 -2.82 -21.64
C ARG A 20 -6.13 -3.21 -20.29
N ASP A 21 -6.70 -2.24 -19.59
CA ASP A 21 -7.37 -2.46 -18.33
C ASP A 21 -8.79 -2.97 -18.56
N LEU A 22 -9.15 -4.02 -17.85
CA LEU A 22 -10.51 -4.55 -17.79
C LEU A 22 -11.06 -4.36 -16.37
N LEU A 23 -12.25 -3.78 -16.27
CA LEU A 23 -13.04 -3.76 -15.05
C LEU A 23 -14.21 -4.72 -15.19
N VAL A 24 -14.40 -5.60 -14.20
CA VAL A 24 -15.53 -6.54 -14.14
C VAL A 24 -16.34 -6.29 -12.88
N LYS A 25 -17.66 -6.15 -13.02
CA LYS A 25 -18.62 -5.92 -11.94
C LYS A 25 -19.50 -7.16 -11.77
N PHE A 26 -19.37 -7.86 -10.64
CA PHE A 26 -20.28 -8.95 -10.26
C PHE A 26 -21.47 -8.42 -9.45
N PRO A 27 -22.61 -9.13 -9.46
CA PRO A 27 -23.76 -8.78 -8.63
C PRO A 27 -23.35 -8.70 -7.15
N GLY A 28 -23.77 -7.63 -6.45
CA GLY A 28 -23.47 -7.44 -5.02
C GLY A 28 -22.00 -7.12 -4.68
N SER A 29 -21.12 -6.97 -5.67
CA SER A 29 -19.68 -6.76 -5.44
C SER A 29 -19.18 -5.38 -5.88
N ARG A 30 -17.98 -5.02 -5.42
CA ARG A 30 -17.21 -3.91 -6.00
C ARG A 30 -16.59 -4.34 -7.34
N PRO A 31 -16.41 -3.41 -8.29
CA PRO A 31 -15.65 -3.71 -9.51
C PRO A 31 -14.26 -4.28 -9.20
N VAL A 32 -13.86 -5.29 -9.95
CA VAL A 32 -12.51 -5.89 -9.92
C VAL A 32 -11.74 -5.41 -11.13
N LYS A 33 -10.49 -4.99 -10.93
CA LYS A 33 -9.60 -4.53 -11.99
C LYS A 33 -8.60 -5.61 -12.40
N HIS A 34 -8.40 -5.73 -13.70
CA HIS A 34 -7.39 -6.57 -14.34
C HIS A 34 -6.60 -5.69 -15.31
N ALA A 35 -5.29 -5.92 -15.38
CA ALA A 35 -4.40 -5.24 -16.31
C ALA A 35 -3.95 -6.22 -17.39
N ASP A 36 -3.39 -5.68 -18.47
CA ASP A 36 -2.80 -6.45 -19.56
C ASP A 36 -3.76 -7.46 -20.21
N ILE A 37 -5.06 -7.17 -20.19
CA ILE A 37 -6.07 -8.02 -20.82
C ILE A 37 -6.07 -7.77 -22.33
N PRO A 38 -5.81 -8.80 -23.16
CA PRO A 38 -5.87 -8.66 -24.60
C PRO A 38 -7.27 -8.30 -25.11
N PRO A 39 -7.40 -7.51 -26.19
CA PRO A 39 -8.71 -7.10 -26.73
C PRO A 39 -9.65 -8.28 -27.04
N HIS A 40 -9.11 -9.38 -27.59
CA HIS A 40 -9.91 -10.56 -27.92
C HIS A 40 -10.49 -11.27 -26.69
N VAL A 41 -9.83 -11.18 -25.53
CA VAL A 41 -10.35 -11.75 -24.27
C VAL A 41 -11.56 -10.95 -23.80
N TYR A 42 -11.51 -9.63 -23.91
CA TYR A 42 -12.67 -8.78 -23.63
C TYR A 42 -13.83 -9.09 -24.59
N GLN A 43 -13.55 -9.22 -25.88
CA GLN A 43 -14.58 -9.54 -26.87
C GLN A 43 -15.24 -10.91 -26.61
N ASN A 44 -14.43 -11.94 -26.32
CA ASN A 44 -14.93 -13.26 -25.94
C ASN A 44 -15.80 -13.20 -24.66
N LEU A 45 -15.45 -12.35 -23.69
CA LEU A 45 -16.25 -12.15 -22.48
C LEU A 45 -17.63 -11.53 -22.78
N LEU A 46 -17.75 -10.68 -23.80
CA LEU A 46 -19.04 -10.13 -24.25
C LEU A 46 -19.89 -11.18 -24.98
N GLU A 47 -19.23 -12.02 -25.77
CA GLU A 47 -19.89 -12.95 -26.69
C GLU A 47 -20.28 -14.28 -26.04
N THR A 48 -19.54 -14.73 -25.02
CA THR A 48 -19.75 -16.02 -24.33
C THR A 48 -21.14 -16.13 -23.71
N SER A 49 -21.74 -17.33 -23.78
CA SER A 49 -23.00 -17.66 -23.11
C SER A 49 -22.87 -17.81 -21.61
N ASP A 50 -21.66 -18.11 -21.11
CA ASP A 50 -21.36 -18.19 -19.68
C ASP A 50 -20.19 -17.25 -19.30
N PRO A 51 -20.48 -15.97 -19.04
CA PRO A 51 -19.47 -15.01 -18.60
C PRO A 51 -18.84 -15.34 -17.26
N HIS A 52 -19.53 -16.09 -16.38
CA HIS A 52 -19.00 -16.43 -15.06
C HIS A 52 -17.89 -17.46 -15.17
N PHE A 53 -18.16 -18.55 -15.90
CA PHE A 53 -17.17 -19.57 -16.22
C PHE A 53 -15.98 -18.97 -16.98
N TYR A 54 -16.25 -18.21 -18.05
CA TYR A 54 -15.19 -17.61 -18.86
C TYR A 54 -14.28 -16.72 -18.02
N TYR A 55 -14.87 -15.85 -17.19
CA TYR A 55 -14.10 -15.01 -16.29
C TYR A 55 -13.23 -15.83 -15.33
N GLN A 56 -13.78 -16.87 -14.71
CA GLN A 56 -13.08 -17.64 -13.69
C GLN A 56 -11.84 -18.35 -14.25
N TYR A 57 -11.91 -18.85 -15.48
CA TYR A 57 -10.81 -19.59 -16.10
C TYR A 57 -9.80 -18.70 -16.84
N TYR A 58 -10.27 -17.67 -17.54
CA TYR A 58 -9.40 -16.90 -18.46
C TYR A 58 -8.98 -15.52 -17.94
N ILE A 59 -9.67 -14.96 -16.94
CA ILE A 59 -9.49 -13.56 -16.51
C ILE A 59 -9.11 -13.44 -15.04
N ALA A 60 -9.74 -14.22 -14.16
CA ALA A 60 -9.50 -14.20 -12.73
C ALA A 60 -8.02 -14.44 -12.32
N PRO A 61 -7.24 -15.29 -13.02
CA PRO A 61 -5.80 -15.42 -12.73
C PRO A 61 -5.01 -14.12 -12.98
N CYS A 62 -5.45 -13.28 -13.92
CA CYS A 62 -4.83 -12.00 -14.27
C CYS A 62 -5.28 -10.85 -13.34
N ARG A 63 -5.86 -11.15 -12.18
CA ARG A 63 -6.23 -10.13 -11.20
C ARG A 63 -4.98 -9.38 -10.78
N VAL A 64 -4.98 -8.07 -11.01
CA VAL A 64 -4.04 -7.21 -10.31
C VAL A 64 -4.46 -7.29 -8.86
N SER A 65 -3.55 -7.72 -7.98
CA SER A 65 -3.86 -7.65 -6.56
C SER A 65 -4.29 -6.21 -6.29
N PRO A 66 -5.34 -5.99 -5.48
CA PRO A 66 -5.50 -4.70 -4.86
C PRO A 66 -4.35 -4.59 -3.86
N HIS A 67 -3.11 -4.50 -4.35
CA HIS A 67 -2.11 -3.67 -3.72
C HIS A 67 -2.70 -2.27 -3.82
N HIS A 68 -3.69 -2.05 -2.94
CA HIS A 68 -3.91 -0.82 -2.27
C HIS A 68 -2.54 -0.17 -2.24
N ARG A 69 -2.45 1.01 -2.82
CA ARG A 69 -1.46 1.97 -2.40
C ARG A 69 -1.60 2.04 -0.87
N ARG A 70 -0.99 1.10 -0.15
CA ARG A 70 -0.29 1.38 1.08
C ARG A 70 0.76 2.35 0.57
N ARG A 71 0.33 3.60 0.44
CA ARG A 71 1.05 4.73 1.02
C ARG A 71 1.38 4.18 2.41
N GLY A 72 2.49 3.45 2.50
CA GLY A 72 3.03 3.03 3.77
C GLY A 72 3.09 4.33 4.51
N SER A 73 2.24 4.46 5.52
CA SER A 73 1.96 5.74 6.14
C SER A 73 3.32 6.27 6.58
N VAL A 74 3.88 7.21 5.81
CA VAL A 74 5.20 7.77 6.11
C VAL A 74 5.13 8.41 7.51
N ALA A 75 3.91 8.81 7.91
CA ALA A 75 3.55 9.23 9.24
C ALA A 75 3.69 8.14 10.33
N SER A 76 3.43 6.86 10.05
CA SER A 76 3.59 5.82 11.09
C SER A 76 5.07 5.49 11.36
N TYR A 77 5.91 5.52 10.32
CA TYR A 77 7.35 5.39 10.48
C TYR A 77 7.97 6.65 11.10
N GLY A 78 7.50 7.84 10.70
CA GLY A 78 7.92 9.11 11.29
C GLY A 78 7.63 9.19 12.79
N LEU A 79 6.43 8.77 13.22
CA LEU A 79 6.06 8.73 14.64
C LEU A 79 6.93 7.76 15.44
N LYS A 80 7.19 6.56 14.89
CA LYS A 80 8.07 5.57 15.54
C LYS A 80 9.50 6.10 15.70
N LEU A 81 10.04 6.76 14.67
CA LEU A 81 11.36 7.36 14.72
C LEU A 81 11.43 8.50 15.75
N ALA A 82 10.41 9.36 15.80
CA ALA A 82 10.34 10.44 16.78
C ALA A 82 10.33 9.92 18.23
N LEU A 83 9.55 8.87 18.51
CA LEU A 83 9.52 8.22 19.82
C LEU A 83 10.87 7.59 20.18
N LEU A 84 11.54 6.97 19.22
CA LEU A 84 12.86 6.36 19.43
C LEU A 84 13.92 7.42 19.72
N ILE A 85 13.92 8.54 18.98
CA ILE A 85 14.81 9.68 19.24
C ILE A 85 14.54 10.28 20.62
N ALA A 86 13.27 10.50 20.99
CA ALA A 86 12.91 11.04 22.30
C ALA A 86 13.38 10.13 23.45
N ALA A 87 13.22 8.81 23.31
CA ALA A 87 13.71 7.84 24.28
C ALA A 87 15.24 7.84 24.39
N CYS A 88 15.96 7.88 23.27
CA CYS A 88 17.42 7.99 23.25
C CYS A 88 17.91 9.28 23.91
N SER A 89 17.26 10.41 23.64
CA SER A 89 17.59 11.70 24.27
C SER A 89 17.35 11.69 25.78
N LEU A 90 16.26 11.07 26.25
CA LEU A 90 16.01 10.92 27.68
C LEU A 90 17.10 10.07 28.36
N LEU A 91 17.48 8.94 27.76
CA LEU A 91 18.54 8.08 28.28
C LEU A 91 19.88 8.83 28.38
N MET A 92 20.24 9.59 27.35
CA MET A 92 21.46 10.41 27.38
C MET A 92 21.39 11.51 28.44
N ALA A 93 20.25 12.20 28.58
CA ALA A 93 20.05 13.23 29.60
C ALA A 93 20.14 12.66 31.03
N THR A 94 19.60 11.47 31.27
CA THR A 94 19.74 10.79 32.57
C THR A 94 21.13 10.22 32.82
N SER A 95 21.91 9.92 31.77
CA SER A 95 23.32 9.54 31.91
C SER A 95 24.26 10.72 32.13
N LEU A 96 23.80 11.93 31.77
CA LEU A 96 24.50 13.20 31.93
C LEU A 96 24.14 13.93 33.22
N ASP A 97 23.43 13.29 34.14
CA ASP A 97 23.40 13.70 35.55
C ASP A 97 24.37 12.81 36.37
N PRO A 98 25.71 12.94 36.20
CA PRO A 98 26.60 12.55 37.27
C PRO A 98 26.38 13.58 38.37
N GLY A 99 25.94 13.09 39.52
CA GLY A 99 25.62 13.92 40.66
C GLY A 99 26.62 15.04 40.92
N ASN A 100 26.09 16.13 41.44
CA ASN A 100 26.77 17.26 42.07
C ASN A 100 27.75 16.80 43.18
N SER A 101 28.86 16.18 42.80
CA SER A 101 29.98 15.81 43.66
C SER A 101 31.28 15.95 42.89
N GLY A 102 31.98 17.06 43.14
CA GLY A 102 33.26 17.32 42.50
C GLY A 102 33.78 18.67 42.95
N ILE A 103 34.18 18.75 44.21
CA ILE A 103 35.03 19.82 44.74
C ILE A 103 36.17 20.02 43.73
N PHE A 104 36.21 21.19 43.09
CA PHE A 104 37.34 21.61 42.28
C PHE A 104 38.50 21.88 43.25
N GLU A 105 39.31 20.86 43.52
CA GLU A 105 40.62 21.05 44.14
C GLU A 105 41.55 21.64 43.06
N ALA A 106 41.43 22.95 42.88
CA ALA A 106 42.39 23.72 42.10
C ALA A 106 43.73 23.63 42.84
N SER A 107 44.65 22.83 42.29
CA SER A 107 46.03 22.77 42.76
C SER A 107 46.66 24.17 42.64
N GLU A 108 46.82 24.85 43.77
CA GLU A 108 47.72 26.00 43.87
C GLU A 108 49.16 25.51 43.80
N LEU A 109 49.66 25.30 42.59
CA LEU A 109 51.09 25.34 42.30
C LEU A 109 51.48 26.80 42.07
N ARG A 110 51.74 27.53 43.15
CA ARG A 110 52.50 28.77 43.08
C ARG A 110 53.93 28.51 43.55
N SER A 111 54.85 28.64 42.62
CA SER A 111 56.29 28.66 42.85
C SER A 111 56.74 29.96 43.52
N ASN A 112 57.82 29.82 44.30
CA ASN A 112 58.66 30.81 45.00
C ASN A 112 58.30 31.06 46.47
#